data_AF-A0A7Y9YAA4-F1
#
_entry.id   AF-A0A7Y9YAA4-F1
#
_cell.length_a   1.000
_cell.length_b   1.000
_cell.length_c   1.000
_cell.angle_alpha   90.00
_cell.angle_beta   90.00
_cell.angle_gamma   90.00
#
_symmetry.space_group_name_H-M   'P 1'
#
loop_
_entity.id
_entity.type
_entity.pdbx_description
1 polymer ?
#
loop_
_entity_poly.entity_id
_entity_poly.type
_entity_poly.pdbx_seq_one_letter_code
_entity_poly.pdbx_strand_id
1 'polypeptide(L)'
;MDGPRTRLPVPLPLLAAAALALPGSLHGLATYVGIPTVELTPPLLVLLYGLAIVGAAFALAWAAEAAQVDINAGIALALLALVAVLPEYAVDFVFTAQCGTAYAAEGGSPDVCGLALANMTGANRILVGVGWPLVVLVSALAVRRAARGGTPAPVRPTTPGRTRVHIAPVMSVEVGFLLVATLYSLTLPLRSSLTLLDSAVLLAIFAAYAWRLAQMPATEPELSGVSHWIGSQPRGSRRAWVGSLFVGAALVILFSAEHFAESLVETGSDLGVDEFLLVQWIAPLASESPELMVACLLAWRLKGGDALGALLSSKVNQWTLLVGGLPIVFALTHLGLDGLPVDAEQRYELLITGAQSLLAIALLVTLRLTVRSALLLLTLFMVQLVASVLGSDRVHEVTILAMSGVYLALAVVLLGLRRRAVGEMARTAFVRDLSTVATESPGSSESPGRR
;
A
#
# COMPACT_ATOMS: atom_id res chain seq x y z
N MET A 1 -26.11 19.34 -32.34
CA MET A 1 -25.03 19.67 -33.29
C MET A 1 -23.83 20.09 -32.47
N ASP A 2 -23.01 19.12 -32.06
CA ASP A 2 -21.72 19.40 -31.42
C ASP A 2 -20.65 19.36 -32.52
N GLY A 3 -19.99 20.51 -32.74
CA GLY A 3 -18.90 20.61 -33.70
C GLY A 3 -17.71 19.70 -33.34
N PRO A 4 -16.76 19.50 -34.27
CA PRO A 4 -15.60 18.66 -34.03
C PRO A 4 -14.71 19.30 -32.97
N ARG A 5 -14.91 18.91 -31.70
CA ARG A 5 -13.89 19.11 -30.68
C ARG A 5 -12.68 18.31 -31.13
N THR A 6 -11.60 19.01 -31.49
CA THR A 6 -10.29 18.45 -31.72
C THR A 6 -9.85 17.71 -30.46
N ARG A 7 -10.24 16.44 -30.34
CA ARG A 7 -9.71 15.54 -29.33
C ARG A 7 -8.24 15.37 -29.68
N LEU A 8 -7.33 15.84 -28.82
CA LEU A 8 -5.92 15.47 -28.92
C LEU A 8 -5.84 13.95 -29.17
N PRO A 9 -4.95 13.47 -30.06
CA PRO A 9 -4.85 12.04 -30.36
C PRO A 9 -4.47 11.22 -29.11
N VAL A 10 -3.87 11.85 -28.10
CA VAL A 10 -3.51 11.26 -26.81
C VAL A 10 -4.01 12.16 -25.67
N PRO A 11 -4.57 11.60 -24.57
CA PRO A 11 -5.02 12.40 -23.42
C PRO A 11 -3.90 13.20 -22.76
N LEU A 12 -4.16 14.47 -22.41
CA LEU A 12 -3.19 15.33 -21.71
C LEU A 12 -2.63 14.70 -20.41
N PRO A 13 -3.42 14.01 -19.55
CA PRO A 13 -2.87 13.37 -18.36
C PRO A 13 -1.85 12.28 -18.68
N LEU A 14 -2.01 11.56 -19.80
CA LEU A 14 -1.05 10.55 -20.22
C LEU A 14 0.26 11.20 -20.67
N LEU A 15 0.19 12.32 -21.39
CA LEU A 15 1.37 13.11 -21.76
C LEU A 15 2.07 13.70 -20.54
N ALA A 16 1.32 14.17 -19.54
CA ALA A 16 1.87 14.68 -18.29
C ALA A 16 2.58 13.56 -17.51
N ALA A 17 1.98 12.38 -17.38
CA ALA A 17 2.63 11.23 -16.73
C ALA A 17 3.92 10.83 -17.46
N ALA A 18 3.92 10.81 -18.80
CA ALA A 18 5.12 10.57 -19.59
C ALA A 18 6.17 11.67 -19.39
N ALA A 19 5.78 12.94 -19.32
CA ALA A 19 6.69 14.06 -19.08
C ALA A 19 7.33 14.02 -17.68
N LEU A 20 6.63 13.47 -16.68
CA LEU A 20 7.19 13.23 -15.35
C LEU A 20 8.12 12.01 -15.34
N ALA A 21 7.73 10.93 -16.04
CA ALA A 21 8.47 9.67 -16.14
C ALA A 21 9.81 9.79 -16.87
N LEU A 22 9.83 10.49 -18.01
CA LEU A 22 10.93 10.45 -18.96
C LEU A 22 12.25 11.03 -18.40
N PRO A 23 12.30 12.23 -17.79
CA PRO A 23 13.57 12.82 -17.38
C PRO A 23 14.38 11.96 -16.40
N GLY A 24 13.74 11.45 -15.34
CA GLY A 24 14.42 10.57 -14.38
C GLY A 24 14.79 9.22 -14.96
N SER A 25 13.90 8.61 -15.76
CA SER A 25 14.22 7.32 -16.41
C SER A 25 15.39 7.41 -17.39
N LEU A 26 15.50 8.50 -18.15
CA LEU A 26 16.61 8.73 -19.07
C LEU A 26 17.91 9.02 -18.32
N HIS A 27 17.83 9.79 -17.23
CA HIS A 27 18.98 10.05 -16.38
C HIS A 27 19.51 8.74 -15.78
N GLY A 28 18.66 7.93 -15.16
CA GLY A 28 19.07 6.67 -14.54
C GLY A 28 19.56 5.63 -15.56
N LEU A 29 18.90 5.51 -16.72
CA LEU A 29 19.41 4.66 -17.80
C LEU A 29 20.82 5.11 -18.24
N ALA A 30 21.02 6.41 -18.45
CA ALA A 30 22.32 6.95 -18.83
C ALA A 30 23.40 6.65 -17.77
N THR A 31 23.06 6.76 -16.48
CA THR A 31 23.94 6.37 -15.37
C THR A 31 24.30 4.88 -15.45
N TYR A 32 23.35 3.97 -15.63
CA TYR A 32 23.63 2.53 -15.76
C TYR A 32 24.53 2.17 -16.94
N VAL A 33 24.35 2.83 -18.09
CA VAL A 33 25.16 2.54 -19.29
C VAL A 33 26.48 3.32 -19.34
N GLY A 34 26.79 4.10 -18.30
CA GLY A 34 28.03 4.89 -18.22
C GLY A 34 28.09 6.08 -19.16
N ILE A 35 26.94 6.60 -19.60
CA ILE A 35 26.87 7.86 -20.38
C ILE A 35 26.98 9.02 -19.39
N PRO A 36 27.86 10.01 -19.62
CA PRO A 36 27.94 11.20 -18.75
C PRO A 36 26.60 11.91 -18.63
N THR A 37 26.11 12.07 -17.41
CA THR A 37 24.88 12.80 -17.09
C THR A 37 25.20 14.18 -16.53
N VAL A 38 24.16 15.02 -16.41
CA VAL A 38 24.27 16.30 -15.70
C VAL A 38 24.47 16.01 -14.22
N GLU A 39 25.52 16.56 -13.62
CA GLU A 39 25.72 16.47 -12.17
C GLU A 39 24.61 17.27 -11.46
N LEU A 40 23.78 16.55 -10.72
CA LEU A 40 22.69 17.10 -9.91
C LEU A 40 22.99 16.80 -8.44
N THR A 41 22.56 17.69 -7.55
CA THR A 41 22.67 17.44 -6.11
C THR A 41 21.72 16.31 -5.69
N PRO A 42 22.03 15.57 -4.61
CA PRO A 42 21.19 14.45 -4.15
C PRO A 42 19.70 14.82 -3.97
N PRO A 43 19.33 15.99 -3.40
CA PRO A 43 17.92 16.37 -3.28
C PRO A 43 17.21 16.56 -4.64
N LEU A 44 17.92 17.04 -5.65
CA LEU A 44 17.37 17.19 -7.00
C LEU A 44 17.21 15.82 -7.67
N LEU A 45 18.13 14.88 -7.43
CA LEU A 45 18.01 13.51 -7.90
C LEU A 45 16.81 12.79 -7.26
N VAL A 46 16.60 12.95 -5.94
CA VAL A 46 15.40 12.43 -5.24
C VAL A 46 14.12 12.94 -5.91
N LEU A 47 14.03 14.23 -6.19
CA LEU A 47 12.87 14.81 -6.88
C LEU A 47 12.73 14.27 -8.31
N LEU A 48 13.82 14.19 -9.06
CA LEU A 48 13.83 13.73 -10.45
C LEU A 48 13.34 12.28 -10.57
N TYR A 49 13.91 11.37 -9.78
CA TYR A 49 13.55 9.96 -9.79
C TYR A 49 12.19 9.71 -9.13
N GLY A 50 11.88 10.42 -8.04
CA GLY A 50 10.57 10.35 -7.39
C GLY A 50 9.43 10.75 -8.32
N LEU A 51 9.57 11.84 -9.07
CA LEU A 51 8.59 12.24 -10.10
C LEU A 51 8.49 11.19 -11.22
N ALA A 52 9.60 10.55 -11.57
CA ALA A 52 9.58 9.50 -12.58
C ALA A 52 8.77 8.28 -12.12
N ILE A 53 8.98 7.84 -10.88
CA ILE A 53 8.23 6.76 -10.22
C ILE A 53 6.73 7.12 -10.13
N VAL A 54 6.40 8.36 -9.74
CA VAL A 54 5.00 8.84 -9.70
C VAL A 54 4.35 8.79 -11.08
N GLY A 55 5.04 9.25 -12.13
CA GLY A 55 4.56 9.17 -13.51
C GLY A 55 4.30 7.73 -13.96
N ALA A 56 5.21 6.81 -13.63
CA ALA A 56 5.08 5.38 -13.89
C ALA A 56 3.88 4.76 -13.14
N ALA A 57 3.68 5.10 -11.87
CA ALA A 57 2.57 4.61 -11.06
C ALA A 57 1.21 4.97 -11.66
N PHE A 58 1.03 6.21 -12.15
CA PHE A 58 -0.20 6.60 -12.85
C PHE A 58 -0.40 5.83 -14.17
N ALA A 59 0.66 5.65 -14.96
CA ALA A 59 0.61 4.88 -16.20
C ALA A 59 0.20 3.42 -15.93
N LEU A 60 0.75 2.81 -14.89
CA LEU A 60 0.41 1.47 -14.40
C LEU A 60 -1.05 1.35 -13.97
N ALA A 61 -1.56 2.31 -13.17
CA ALA A 61 -2.94 2.32 -12.75
C ALA A 61 -3.91 2.39 -13.95
N TRP A 62 -3.66 3.28 -14.92
CA TRP A 62 -4.50 3.37 -16.13
C TRP A 62 -4.41 2.12 -17.01
N ALA A 63 -3.22 1.52 -17.12
CA ALA A 63 -3.03 0.27 -17.87
C ALA A 63 -3.79 -0.88 -17.22
N ALA A 64 -3.71 -1.01 -15.89
CA ALA A 64 -4.39 -2.05 -15.12
C ALA A 64 -5.92 -1.88 -15.15
N GLU A 65 -6.44 -0.65 -15.04
CA GLU A 65 -7.87 -0.38 -15.24
C GLU A 65 -8.32 -0.76 -16.66
N ALA A 66 -7.59 -0.30 -17.69
CA ALA A 66 -7.95 -0.59 -19.08
C ALA A 66 -7.82 -2.08 -19.44
N ALA A 67 -6.90 -2.81 -18.79
CA ALA A 67 -6.73 -4.25 -18.98
C ALA A 67 -7.98 -5.04 -18.58
N GLN A 68 -8.81 -4.53 -17.66
CA GLN A 68 -10.06 -5.17 -17.21
C GLN A 68 -11.03 -5.46 -18.37
N VAL A 69 -10.90 -4.76 -19.51
CA VAL A 69 -11.70 -5.01 -20.71
C VAL A 69 -11.34 -6.35 -21.38
N ASP A 70 -10.10 -6.83 -21.23
CA ASP A 70 -9.56 -7.97 -21.98
C ASP A 70 -9.30 -9.23 -21.13
N ILE A 71 -9.29 -9.11 -19.80
CA ILE A 71 -8.99 -10.22 -18.87
C ILE A 71 -10.16 -10.45 -17.91
N ASN A 72 -10.20 -11.63 -17.29
CA ASN A 72 -11.23 -11.90 -16.29
C ASN A 72 -11.07 -10.95 -15.09
N ALA A 73 -12.18 -10.57 -14.45
CA ALA A 73 -12.15 -9.57 -13.39
C ALA A 73 -11.28 -9.97 -12.19
N GLY A 74 -11.23 -11.26 -11.86
CA GLY A 74 -10.40 -11.78 -10.76
C GLY A 74 -8.90 -11.54 -10.97
N ILE A 75 -8.37 -11.89 -12.15
CA ILE A 75 -6.99 -11.64 -12.56
C ILE A 75 -6.75 -10.14 -12.65
N ALA A 76 -7.73 -9.37 -13.14
CA ALA A 76 -7.61 -7.93 -13.25
C ALA A 76 -7.47 -7.25 -11.88
N LEU A 77 -8.26 -7.67 -10.90
CA LEU A 77 -8.20 -7.18 -9.53
C LEU A 77 -6.89 -7.55 -8.86
N ALA A 78 -6.44 -8.79 -9.01
CA ALA A 78 -5.15 -9.24 -8.47
C ALA A 78 -3.97 -8.47 -9.09
N LEU A 79 -3.98 -8.28 -10.41
CA LEU A 79 -2.96 -7.48 -11.11
C LEU A 79 -3.01 -6.03 -10.68
N LEU A 80 -4.19 -5.41 -10.60
CA LEU A 80 -4.35 -4.02 -10.18
C LEU A 80 -3.81 -3.80 -8.76
N ALA A 81 -4.13 -4.70 -7.83
CA ALA A 81 -3.66 -4.65 -6.45
C ALA A 81 -2.13 -4.80 -6.35
N LEU A 82 -1.55 -5.71 -7.13
CA LEU A 82 -0.09 -5.90 -7.18
C LEU A 82 0.62 -4.68 -7.77
N VAL A 83 0.08 -4.17 -8.87
CA VAL A 83 0.69 -3.10 -9.67
C VAL A 83 0.63 -1.75 -8.95
N ALA A 84 -0.43 -1.50 -8.17
CA ALA A 84 -0.61 -0.25 -7.44
C ALA A 84 0.53 0.05 -6.47
N VAL A 85 1.18 -0.98 -5.92
CA VAL A 85 2.27 -0.86 -4.95
C VAL A 85 3.62 -1.27 -5.53
N LEU A 86 3.73 -1.45 -6.85
CA LEU A 86 4.98 -1.84 -7.50
C LEU A 86 6.15 -0.88 -7.22
N PRO A 87 5.95 0.46 -7.16
CA PRO A 87 7.00 1.38 -6.71
C PRO A 87 7.60 1.03 -5.36
N GLU A 88 6.75 0.68 -4.39
CA GLU A 88 7.18 0.31 -3.04
C GLU A 88 8.01 -0.98 -3.08
N TYR A 89 7.56 -1.98 -3.83
CA TYR A 89 8.30 -3.24 -4.00
C TYR A 89 9.68 -3.01 -4.61
N ALA A 90 9.78 -2.12 -5.59
CA ALA A 90 11.04 -1.85 -6.24
C ALA A 90 12.06 -1.23 -5.27
N VAL A 91 11.63 -0.24 -4.49
CA VAL A 91 12.49 0.41 -3.49
C VAL A 91 12.88 -0.59 -2.39
N ASP A 92 11.94 -1.37 -1.87
CA ASP A 92 12.21 -2.34 -0.81
C ASP A 92 13.14 -3.49 -1.26
N PHE A 93 12.98 -3.92 -2.51
CA PHE A 93 13.86 -4.95 -3.10
C PHE A 93 15.25 -4.40 -3.43
N VAL A 94 15.41 -3.11 -3.74
CA VAL A 94 16.73 -2.48 -3.83
C VAL A 94 17.46 -2.56 -2.50
N PHE A 95 16.82 -2.10 -1.40
CA PHE A 95 17.45 -2.17 -0.07
C PHE A 95 17.76 -3.61 0.34
N THR A 96 16.88 -4.55 0.01
CA THR A 96 17.10 -5.98 0.28
C THR A 96 18.25 -6.55 -0.56
N ALA A 97 18.35 -6.16 -1.83
CA ALA A 97 19.43 -6.58 -2.73
C ALA A 97 20.79 -6.05 -2.27
N GLN A 98 20.85 -4.78 -1.86
CA GLN A 98 22.02 -4.14 -1.28
C GLN A 98 22.44 -4.85 0.02
N CYS A 99 21.48 -5.15 0.91
CA CYS A 99 21.70 -5.95 2.12
C CYS A 99 22.33 -7.31 1.79
N GLY A 100 21.78 -8.10 0.84
CA GLY A 100 22.35 -9.41 0.51
C GLY A 100 23.75 -9.33 -0.09
N THR A 101 24.02 -8.31 -0.92
CA THR A 101 25.36 -8.06 -1.49
C THR A 101 26.37 -7.70 -0.39
N ALA A 102 26.00 -6.77 0.51
CA ALA A 102 26.84 -6.37 1.64
C ALA A 102 27.06 -7.51 2.63
N TYR A 103 26.01 -8.27 2.94
CA TYR A 103 26.06 -9.44 3.83
C TYR A 103 27.07 -10.48 3.33
N ALA A 104 27.08 -10.76 2.01
CA ALA A 104 28.05 -11.66 1.40
C ALA A 104 29.49 -11.11 1.46
N ALA A 105 29.66 -9.79 1.28
CA ALA A 105 30.97 -9.14 1.29
C ALA A 105 31.57 -9.03 2.70
N GLU A 106 30.75 -8.78 3.72
CA GLU A 106 31.16 -8.53 5.10
C GLU A 106 31.18 -9.80 5.98
N GLY A 107 30.98 -10.98 5.39
CA GLY A 107 31.07 -12.25 6.11
C GLY A 107 29.86 -12.55 7.00
N GLY A 108 28.69 -11.99 6.69
CA GLY A 108 27.43 -12.34 7.33
C GLY A 108 27.01 -11.45 8.51
N SER A 109 27.41 -10.17 8.51
CA SER A 109 26.95 -9.21 9.53
C SER A 109 25.46 -8.88 9.36
N PRO A 110 24.61 -9.03 10.39
CA PRO A 110 23.18 -8.66 10.31
C PRO A 110 22.92 -7.16 10.18
N ASP A 111 23.85 -6.33 10.64
CA ASP A 111 23.64 -4.87 10.80
C ASP A 111 23.47 -4.15 9.44
N VAL A 112 23.97 -4.75 8.35
CA VAL A 112 23.85 -4.20 6.98
C VAL A 112 22.44 -4.33 6.39
N CYS A 113 21.53 -5.01 7.09
CA CYS A 113 20.20 -5.34 6.59
C CYS A 113 19.06 -4.56 7.25
N GLY A 114 19.37 -3.63 8.16
CA GLY A 114 18.37 -2.84 8.88
C GLY A 114 17.43 -2.07 7.95
N LEU A 115 17.96 -1.47 6.87
CA LEU A 115 17.20 -0.60 5.96
C LEU A 115 16.06 -1.31 5.20
N ALA A 116 16.23 -2.59 4.85
CA ALA A 116 15.20 -3.36 4.15
C ALA A 116 13.95 -3.54 5.02
N LEU A 117 14.12 -3.87 6.30
CA LEU A 117 12.99 -4.00 7.22
C LEU A 117 12.46 -2.64 7.70
N ALA A 118 13.33 -1.62 7.74
CA ALA A 118 12.94 -0.24 8.00
C ALA A 118 11.89 0.23 6.99
N ASN A 119 12.21 0.14 5.70
CA ASN A 119 11.33 0.58 4.62
C ASN A 119 10.00 -0.20 4.67
N MET A 120 10.07 -1.53 4.71
CA MET A 120 8.88 -2.39 4.79
C MET A 120 7.96 -2.07 5.98
N THR A 121 8.51 -1.96 7.20
CA THR A 121 7.72 -1.67 8.40
C THR A 121 7.16 -0.25 8.37
N GLY A 122 7.95 0.70 7.88
CA GLY A 122 7.58 2.08 7.63
C GLY A 122 6.37 2.23 6.71
N ALA A 123 6.43 1.63 5.52
CA ALA A 123 5.34 1.64 4.53
C ALA A 123 4.03 1.10 5.11
N ASN A 124 4.11 -0.08 5.72
CA ASN A 124 2.96 -0.73 6.34
C ASN A 124 2.33 0.13 7.47
N ARG A 125 3.17 0.84 8.23
CA ARG A 125 2.72 1.71 9.32
C ARG A 125 2.17 3.04 8.85
N ILE A 126 2.74 3.63 7.79
CA ILE A 126 2.24 4.86 7.16
C ILE A 126 0.88 4.59 6.51
N LEU A 127 0.72 3.47 5.81
CA LEU A 127 -0.54 3.14 5.13
C LEU A 127 -1.70 3.08 6.13
N VAL A 128 -1.51 2.44 7.28
CA VAL A 128 -2.53 2.31 8.34
C VAL A 128 -2.63 3.56 9.23
N GLY A 129 -1.49 4.17 9.57
CA GLY A 129 -1.40 5.30 10.50
C GLY A 129 -1.74 6.65 9.88
N VAL A 130 -1.50 6.82 8.58
CA VAL A 130 -1.73 8.07 7.83
C VAL A 130 -2.73 7.83 6.71
N GLY A 131 -2.52 6.81 5.87
CA GLY A 131 -3.32 6.57 4.67
C GLY A 131 -4.81 6.37 4.97
N TRP A 132 -5.13 5.38 5.82
CA TRP A 132 -6.52 5.09 6.18
C TRP A 132 -7.19 6.27 6.91
N PRO A 133 -6.57 6.92 7.92
CA PRO A 133 -7.16 8.09 8.54
C PRO A 133 -7.39 9.25 7.58
N LEU A 134 -6.44 9.52 6.68
CA LEU A 134 -6.57 10.58 5.68
C LEU A 134 -7.79 10.35 4.78
N VAL A 135 -7.95 9.14 4.23
CA VAL A 135 -9.11 8.77 3.40
C VAL A 135 -10.43 8.94 4.15
N VAL A 136 -10.49 8.54 5.43
CA VAL A 136 -11.70 8.70 6.26
C VAL A 136 -12.00 10.18 6.53
N LEU A 137 -10.98 10.99 6.82
CA LEU A 137 -11.13 12.42 7.09
C LEU A 137 -11.54 13.18 5.81
N VAL A 138 -10.94 12.87 4.67
CA VAL A 138 -11.31 13.41 3.35
C VAL A 138 -12.75 13.03 3.00
N SER A 139 -13.14 11.77 3.22
CA SER A 139 -14.52 11.31 3.03
C SER A 139 -15.50 12.08 3.92
N ALA A 140 -15.14 12.31 5.19
CA ALA A 140 -15.97 13.08 6.11
C ALA A 140 -16.12 14.55 5.69
N LEU A 141 -15.05 15.15 5.18
CA LEU A 141 -15.07 16.51 4.64
C LEU A 141 -15.93 16.60 3.37
N ALA A 142 -15.81 15.65 2.45
CA ALA A 142 -16.59 15.57 1.22
C ALA A 142 -18.09 15.47 1.50
N VAL A 143 -18.49 14.59 2.44
CA VAL A 143 -19.89 14.46 2.88
C VAL A 143 -20.41 15.76 3.50
N ARG A 144 -19.61 16.41 4.37
CA ARG A 144 -19.98 17.71 4.97
C ARG A 144 -20.15 18.81 3.91
N ARG A 145 -19.30 18.82 2.88
CA ARG A 145 -19.38 19.78 1.76
C ARG A 145 -20.64 19.56 0.94
N ALA A 146 -20.94 18.32 0.54
CA ALA A 146 -22.15 17.99 -0.23
C ALA A 146 -23.42 18.39 0.53
N ALA A 147 -23.47 18.10 1.84
CA ALA A 147 -24.62 18.46 2.69
C ALA A 147 -24.85 19.98 2.79
N ARG A 148 -23.79 20.79 2.76
CA ARG A 148 -23.89 22.28 2.76
C ARG A 148 -24.27 22.86 1.40
N GLY A 149 -23.95 22.16 0.31
CA GLY A 149 -24.21 22.61 -1.06
C GLY A 149 -25.61 22.29 -1.59
N GLY A 150 -26.55 21.83 -0.73
CA GLY A 150 -27.91 21.46 -1.13
C GLY A 150 -27.99 20.22 -2.05
N THR A 151 -26.87 19.55 -2.31
CA THR A 151 -26.85 18.28 -3.04
C THR A 151 -27.30 17.20 -2.06
N PRO A 152 -28.34 16.41 -2.37
CA PRO A 152 -28.73 15.30 -1.51
C PRO A 152 -27.57 14.31 -1.47
N ALA A 153 -26.85 14.29 -0.34
CA ALA A 153 -25.86 13.25 -0.11
C ALA A 153 -26.60 11.90 -0.11
N PRO A 154 -26.09 10.88 -0.82
CA PRO A 154 -26.71 9.53 -0.83
C PRO A 154 -26.74 8.90 0.57
N VAL A 155 -26.02 9.47 1.53
CA VAL A 155 -25.99 9.08 2.94
C VAL A 155 -26.47 10.27 3.78
N ARG A 156 -27.58 10.09 4.52
CA ARG A 156 -28.03 11.07 5.53
C ARG A 156 -26.82 11.45 6.40
N PRO A 157 -26.50 12.74 6.59
CA PRO A 157 -25.44 13.14 7.49
C PRO A 157 -25.80 12.66 8.90
N THR A 158 -25.15 11.58 9.34
CA THR A 158 -25.16 11.24 10.77
C THR A 158 -24.37 12.33 11.50
N THR A 159 -24.74 12.58 12.76
CA THR A 159 -24.18 13.60 13.66
C THR A 159 -22.69 13.86 13.38
N PRO A 160 -22.17 15.11 13.37
CA PRO A 160 -20.82 15.46 12.91
C PRO A 160 -19.65 14.61 13.47
N GLY A 161 -19.82 13.98 14.63
CA GLY A 161 -18.85 13.06 15.25
C GLY A 161 -19.07 11.56 15.00
N ARG A 162 -19.95 11.16 14.06
CA ARG A 162 -20.33 9.77 13.74
C ARG A 162 -20.17 9.39 12.27
N THR A 163 -19.53 10.21 11.43
CA THR A 163 -19.25 9.82 10.04
C THR A 163 -18.45 8.53 10.01
N ARG A 164 -18.92 7.55 9.24
CA ARG A 164 -18.29 6.23 9.08
C ARG A 164 -18.16 5.93 7.60
N VAL A 165 -16.99 5.48 7.21
CA VAL A 165 -16.78 4.87 5.91
C VAL A 165 -17.19 3.41 6.02
N HIS A 166 -18.12 2.99 5.17
CA HIS A 166 -18.53 1.59 5.06
C HIS A 166 -17.77 0.98 3.89
N ILE A 167 -17.19 -0.19 4.10
CA ILE A 167 -16.54 -0.97 3.05
C ILE A 167 -17.49 -2.12 2.68
N ALA A 168 -17.45 -2.58 1.42
CA ALA A 168 -18.32 -3.62 0.93
C ALA A 168 -18.20 -4.92 1.75
N PRO A 169 -19.29 -5.69 1.96
CA PRO A 169 -19.28 -6.96 2.70
C PRO A 169 -18.21 -7.95 2.23
N VAL A 170 -17.96 -7.96 0.93
CA VAL A 170 -16.96 -8.82 0.28
C VAL A 170 -15.53 -8.56 0.79
N MET A 171 -15.27 -7.34 1.29
CA MET A 171 -13.98 -6.95 1.88
C MET A 171 -13.66 -7.65 3.20
N SER A 172 -14.57 -8.50 3.68
CA SER A 172 -14.27 -9.46 4.75
C SER A 172 -13.13 -10.41 4.37
N VAL A 173 -12.95 -10.71 3.09
CA VAL A 173 -11.86 -11.57 2.60
C VAL A 173 -10.52 -10.96 2.98
N GLU A 174 -10.30 -9.69 2.65
CA GLU A 174 -9.09 -8.92 2.94
C GLU A 174 -8.85 -8.84 4.44
N VAL A 175 -9.88 -8.50 5.23
CA VAL A 175 -9.77 -8.44 6.70
C VAL A 175 -9.40 -9.80 7.29
N GLY A 176 -9.98 -10.88 6.76
CA GLY A 176 -9.72 -12.25 7.20
C GLY A 176 -8.29 -12.71 6.90
N PHE A 177 -7.82 -12.53 5.66
CA PHE A 177 -6.46 -12.88 5.28
C PHE A 177 -5.41 -11.97 5.95
N LEU A 178 -5.72 -10.68 6.14
CA LEU A 178 -4.88 -9.78 6.91
C LEU A 178 -4.76 -10.22 8.38
N LEU A 179 -5.84 -10.74 8.97
CA LEU A 179 -5.81 -11.31 10.32
C LEU A 179 -4.89 -12.53 10.39
N VAL A 180 -5.01 -13.47 9.44
CA VAL A 180 -4.14 -14.66 9.38
C VAL A 180 -2.67 -14.26 9.22
N ALA A 181 -2.39 -13.35 8.28
CA ALA A 181 -1.05 -12.81 8.07
C ALA A 181 -0.50 -12.13 9.33
N THR A 182 -1.31 -11.28 9.97
CA THR A 182 -0.91 -10.56 11.20
C THR A 182 -0.62 -11.50 12.36
N LEU A 183 -1.43 -12.54 12.56
CA LEU A 183 -1.18 -13.52 13.60
C LEU A 183 0.11 -14.30 13.37
N TYR A 184 0.43 -14.63 12.11
CA TYR A 184 1.73 -15.21 11.76
C TYR A 184 2.88 -14.22 11.97
N SER A 185 2.73 -12.99 11.50
CA SER A 185 3.75 -11.95 11.58
C SER A 185 4.09 -11.55 13.01
N LEU A 186 3.15 -11.68 13.97
CA LEU A 186 3.43 -11.49 15.40
C LEU A 186 4.42 -12.52 15.98
N THR A 187 4.73 -13.60 15.25
CA THR A 187 5.80 -14.54 15.63
C THR A 187 7.18 -14.14 15.12
N LEU A 188 7.27 -13.25 14.14
CA LEU A 188 8.53 -12.85 13.50
C LEU A 188 9.48 -12.06 14.43
N PRO A 189 9.00 -11.15 15.29
CA PRO A 189 9.86 -10.47 16.28
C PRO A 189 10.62 -11.40 17.21
N LEU A 190 10.19 -12.66 17.35
CA LEU A 190 10.82 -13.65 18.22
C LEU A 190 12.00 -14.37 17.54
N ARG A 191 12.25 -14.09 16.26
CA ARG A 191 13.25 -14.77 15.43
C ARG A 191 14.38 -13.81 15.06
N SER A 192 15.56 -14.36 14.81
CA SER A 192 16.75 -13.60 14.38
C SER A 192 16.88 -13.50 12.85
N SER A 193 15.99 -14.14 12.09
CA SER A 193 15.94 -14.06 10.64
C SER A 193 14.53 -14.33 10.12
N LEU A 194 14.20 -13.77 8.95
CA LEU A 194 13.04 -14.14 8.14
C LEU A 194 13.49 -15.21 7.14
N THR A 195 13.02 -16.42 7.31
CA THR A 195 13.47 -17.59 6.54
C THR A 195 12.72 -17.75 5.21
N LEU A 196 13.26 -18.58 4.31
CA LEU A 196 12.52 -19.01 3.11
C LEU A 196 11.22 -19.77 3.44
N LEU A 197 11.12 -20.37 4.64
CA LEU A 197 9.87 -20.94 5.12
C LEU A 197 8.85 -19.83 5.45
N ASP A 198 9.29 -18.73 6.06
CA ASP A 198 8.43 -17.56 6.29
C ASP A 198 7.93 -16.98 4.97
N SER A 199 8.80 -16.91 3.96
CA SER A 199 8.40 -16.59 2.58
C SER A 199 7.33 -17.54 2.07
N ALA A 200 7.54 -18.85 2.14
CA ALA A 200 6.58 -19.83 1.66
C ALA A 200 5.21 -19.70 2.35
N VAL A 201 5.19 -19.44 3.67
CA VAL A 201 3.94 -19.25 4.41
C VAL A 201 3.23 -17.96 3.99
N LEU A 202 3.93 -16.82 3.95
CA LEU A 202 3.33 -15.53 3.59
C LEU A 202 2.85 -15.51 2.13
N LEU A 203 3.62 -16.10 1.22
CA LEU A 203 3.22 -16.27 -0.18
C LEU A 203 2.02 -17.21 -0.32
N ALA A 204 1.93 -18.28 0.47
CA ALA A 204 0.76 -19.15 0.48
C ALA A 204 -0.49 -18.43 0.98
N ILE A 205 -0.37 -17.59 2.01
CA ILE A 205 -1.47 -16.74 2.50
C ILE A 205 -1.93 -15.79 1.39
N PHE A 206 -1.00 -15.13 0.69
CA PHE A 206 -1.33 -14.24 -0.43
C PHE A 206 -1.95 -14.98 -1.61
N ALA A 207 -1.42 -16.15 -1.99
CA ALA A 207 -1.96 -16.96 -3.07
C ALA A 207 -3.38 -17.44 -2.76
N ALA A 208 -3.64 -17.86 -1.52
CA ALA A 208 -4.99 -18.22 -1.06
C ALA A 208 -5.93 -17.01 -1.06
N TYR A 209 -5.46 -15.83 -0.67
CA TYR A 209 -6.19 -14.57 -0.78
C TYR A 209 -6.55 -14.26 -2.23
N ALA A 210 -5.58 -14.26 -3.15
CA ALA A 210 -5.79 -13.98 -4.57
C ALA A 210 -6.73 -15.01 -5.22
N TRP A 211 -6.58 -16.30 -4.91
CA TRP A 211 -7.48 -17.35 -5.35
C TRP A 211 -8.91 -17.14 -4.85
N ARG A 212 -9.06 -16.65 -3.62
CA ARG A 212 -10.37 -16.33 -3.04
C ARG A 212 -11.00 -15.13 -3.73
N LEU A 213 -10.22 -14.07 -3.97
CA LEU A 213 -10.67 -12.86 -4.68
C LEU A 213 -11.08 -13.16 -6.13
N ALA A 214 -10.40 -14.10 -6.78
CA ALA A 214 -10.71 -14.53 -8.14
C ALA A 214 -12.08 -15.23 -8.30
N GLN A 215 -12.71 -15.64 -7.20
CA GLN A 215 -14.07 -16.23 -7.20
C GLN A 215 -15.18 -15.17 -7.19
N MET A 216 -14.85 -13.89 -7.04
CA MET A 216 -15.85 -12.83 -7.08
C MET A 216 -16.45 -12.68 -8.49
N PRO A 217 -17.76 -12.37 -8.59
CA PRO A 217 -18.37 -12.05 -9.87
C PRO A 217 -17.63 -10.89 -10.54
N ALA A 218 -17.46 -10.98 -11.85
CA ALA A 218 -16.92 -9.88 -12.62
C ALA A 218 -17.91 -8.71 -12.61
N THR A 219 -17.48 -7.57 -12.10
CA THR A 219 -18.19 -6.30 -12.27
C THR A 219 -17.68 -5.65 -13.55
N GLU A 220 -18.57 -5.03 -14.33
CA GLU A 220 -18.14 -4.24 -15.48
C GLU A 220 -17.23 -3.08 -15.02
N PRO A 221 -16.07 -2.88 -15.69
CA PRO A 221 -15.13 -1.86 -15.29
C PRO A 221 -15.71 -0.46 -15.54
N GLU A 222 -15.85 0.35 -14.49
CA GLU A 222 -16.17 1.78 -14.60
C GLU A 222 -14.93 2.56 -15.04
N LEU A 223 -14.61 2.53 -16.33
CA LEU A 223 -13.46 3.24 -16.87
C LEU A 223 -13.72 4.75 -16.94
N SER A 224 -12.70 5.54 -16.59
CA SER A 224 -12.79 7.01 -16.69
C SER A 224 -11.46 7.64 -17.14
N GLY A 225 -11.54 8.78 -17.82
CA GLY A 225 -10.33 9.51 -18.26
C GLY A 225 -9.43 8.69 -19.19
N VAL A 226 -8.17 8.52 -18.81
CA VAL A 226 -7.16 7.82 -19.64
C VAL A 226 -7.49 6.35 -19.81
N SER A 227 -7.92 5.65 -18.75
CA SER A 227 -8.27 4.23 -18.84
C SER A 227 -9.47 3.99 -19.76
N HIS A 228 -10.47 4.90 -19.75
CA HIS A 228 -11.56 4.87 -20.73
C HIS A 228 -11.07 5.09 -22.16
N TRP A 229 -10.18 6.07 -22.37
CA TRP A 229 -9.63 6.31 -23.70
C TRP A 229 -8.89 5.08 -24.24
N ILE A 230 -8.08 4.40 -23.42
CA ILE A 230 -7.40 3.15 -23.78
C ILE A 230 -8.41 2.01 -24.00
N GLY A 231 -9.35 1.82 -23.07
CA GLY A 231 -10.36 0.76 -23.10
C GLY A 231 -11.26 0.83 -24.34
N SER A 232 -11.54 2.04 -24.83
CA SER A 232 -12.34 2.29 -26.04
C SER A 232 -11.63 2.00 -27.36
N GLN A 233 -10.31 1.73 -27.36
CA GLN A 233 -9.56 1.42 -28.57
C GLN A 233 -9.90 0.02 -29.13
N PRO A 234 -9.70 -0.22 -30.44
CA PRO A 234 -9.79 -1.56 -31.02
C PRO A 234 -8.83 -2.53 -30.34
N ARG A 235 -9.20 -3.81 -30.23
CA ARG A 235 -8.51 -4.84 -29.43
C ARG A 235 -6.98 -4.88 -29.63
N GLY A 236 -6.50 -4.78 -30.88
CA GLY A 236 -5.05 -4.76 -31.17
C GLY A 236 -4.34 -3.52 -30.60
N SER A 237 -4.88 -2.34 -30.88
CA SER A 237 -4.35 -1.06 -30.37
C SER A 237 -4.44 -0.98 -28.85
N ARG A 238 -5.57 -1.39 -28.27
CA ARG A 238 -5.76 -1.44 -26.81
C ARG A 238 -4.71 -2.30 -26.13
N ARG A 239 -4.50 -3.52 -26.60
CA ARG A 239 -3.48 -4.43 -26.04
C ARG A 239 -2.07 -3.89 -26.19
N ALA A 240 -1.77 -3.23 -27.32
CA ALA A 240 -0.50 -2.55 -27.51
C ALA A 240 -0.32 -1.40 -26.50
N TRP A 241 -1.34 -0.56 -26.29
CA TRP A 241 -1.31 0.50 -25.27
C TRP A 241 -1.11 -0.04 -23.87
N VAL A 242 -1.93 -1.01 -23.45
CA VAL A 242 -1.82 -1.64 -22.14
C VAL A 242 -0.44 -2.26 -21.95
N GLY A 243 0.04 -3.05 -22.92
CA GLY A 243 1.36 -3.69 -22.87
C GLY A 243 2.51 -2.67 -22.82
N SER A 244 2.47 -1.63 -23.66
CA SER A 244 3.49 -0.57 -23.68
C SER A 244 3.52 0.25 -22.40
N LEU A 245 2.36 0.51 -21.78
CA LEU A 245 2.31 1.21 -20.50
C LEU A 245 2.84 0.35 -19.36
N PHE A 246 2.51 -0.94 -19.33
CA PHE A 246 3.08 -1.88 -18.35
C PHE A 246 4.59 -1.98 -18.47
N VAL A 247 5.09 -2.27 -19.67
CA VAL A 247 6.54 -2.41 -19.92
C VAL A 247 7.25 -1.07 -19.70
N GLY A 248 6.71 0.02 -20.25
CA GLY A 248 7.30 1.35 -20.11
C GLY A 248 7.39 1.80 -18.66
N ALA A 249 6.32 1.63 -17.88
CA ALA A 249 6.34 1.99 -16.47
C ALA A 249 7.25 1.07 -15.63
N ALA A 250 7.29 -0.23 -15.92
CA ALA A 250 8.24 -1.14 -15.27
C ALA A 250 9.69 -0.75 -15.56
N LEU A 251 10.03 -0.35 -16.79
CA LEU A 251 11.35 0.16 -17.15
C LEU A 251 11.67 1.47 -16.46
N VAL A 252 10.71 2.40 -16.38
CA VAL A 252 10.90 3.67 -15.64
C VAL A 252 11.21 3.39 -14.17
N ILE A 253 10.47 2.49 -13.52
CA ILE A 253 10.70 2.10 -12.12
C ILE A 253 12.08 1.45 -11.99
N LEU A 254 12.43 0.50 -12.85
CA LEU A 254 13.73 -0.16 -12.86
C LEU A 254 14.90 0.83 -12.99
N PHE A 255 14.75 1.83 -13.87
CA PHE A 255 15.78 2.85 -14.09
C PHE A 255 15.82 3.94 -13.02
N SER A 256 14.84 4.01 -12.13
CA SER A 256 14.74 5.11 -11.16
C SER A 256 14.85 4.65 -9.70
N ALA A 257 14.41 3.44 -9.36
CA ALA A 257 14.24 3.01 -7.96
C ALA A 257 15.56 2.96 -7.18
N GLU A 258 16.61 2.38 -7.74
CA GLU A 258 17.93 2.29 -7.09
C GLU A 258 18.52 3.68 -6.85
N HIS A 259 18.61 4.49 -7.90
CA HIS A 259 19.13 5.84 -7.77
C HIS A 259 18.26 6.75 -6.88
N PHE A 260 16.95 6.54 -6.84
CA PHE A 260 16.06 7.22 -5.90
C PHE A 260 16.44 6.87 -4.46
N ALA A 261 16.61 5.58 -4.16
CA ALA A 261 16.97 5.10 -2.83
C ALA A 261 18.34 5.64 -2.39
N GLU A 262 19.35 5.53 -3.25
CA GLU A 262 20.71 6.05 -2.99
C GLU A 262 20.71 7.56 -2.76
N SER A 263 20.07 8.31 -3.66
CA SER A 263 20.01 9.78 -3.54
C SER A 263 19.26 10.23 -2.30
N LEU A 264 18.27 9.44 -1.83
CA LEU A 264 17.54 9.74 -0.61
C LEU A 264 18.42 9.57 0.62
N VAL A 265 19.18 8.47 0.69
CA VAL A 265 20.15 8.22 1.76
C VAL A 265 21.23 9.30 1.78
N GLU A 266 21.82 9.60 0.62
CA GLU A 266 22.84 10.64 0.47
C GLU A 266 22.31 12.04 0.87
N THR A 267 21.07 12.37 0.47
CA THR A 267 20.42 13.63 0.86
C THR A 267 20.32 13.78 2.37
N GLY A 268 19.97 12.73 3.11
CA GLY A 268 19.88 12.86 4.57
C GLY A 268 21.24 12.85 5.23
N SER A 269 22.21 12.10 4.71
CA SER A 269 23.60 12.15 5.19
C SER A 269 24.16 13.58 5.12
N ASP A 270 23.94 14.28 4.00
CA ASP A 270 24.30 15.69 3.81
C ASP A 270 23.60 16.63 4.80
N LEU A 271 22.36 16.30 5.18
CA LEU A 271 21.55 17.08 6.11
C LEU A 271 21.74 16.68 7.58
N GLY A 272 22.58 15.68 7.86
CA GLY A 272 22.76 15.10 9.20
C GLY A 272 21.50 14.40 9.75
N VAL A 273 20.63 13.92 8.85
CA VAL A 273 19.45 13.13 9.17
C VAL A 273 19.79 11.65 9.09
N ASP A 274 19.38 10.90 10.09
CA ASP A 274 19.60 9.47 10.16
C ASP A 274 18.95 8.72 8.99
N GLU A 275 19.71 7.80 8.38
CA GLU A 275 19.30 7.05 7.19
C GLU A 275 18.08 6.18 7.46
N PHE A 276 17.98 5.60 8.67
CA PHE A 276 16.84 4.79 9.07
C PHE A 276 15.55 5.61 9.04
N LEU A 277 15.57 6.85 9.50
CA LEU A 277 14.39 7.74 9.44
C LEU A 277 13.97 8.07 8.01
N LEU A 278 14.92 8.28 7.09
CA LEU A 278 14.61 8.54 5.69
C LEU A 278 13.98 7.32 5.02
N VAL A 279 14.60 6.16 5.22
CA VAL A 279 14.19 4.91 4.60
C VAL A 279 12.87 4.41 5.20
N GLN A 280 12.65 4.59 6.51
CA GLN A 280 11.41 4.18 7.16
C GLN A 280 10.25 5.14 6.89
N TRP A 281 10.48 6.46 6.80
CA TRP A 281 9.39 7.44 6.74
C TRP A 281 9.25 8.17 5.41
N ILE A 282 10.36 8.52 4.76
CA ILE A 282 10.35 9.36 3.57
C ILE A 282 10.23 8.54 2.29
N ALA A 283 10.99 7.45 2.17
CA ALA A 283 10.90 6.55 1.01
C ALA A 283 9.47 6.02 0.81
N PRO A 284 8.83 5.38 1.82
CA PRO A 284 7.47 4.91 1.70
C PRO A 284 6.46 6.02 1.44
N LEU A 285 6.63 7.19 2.07
CA LEU A 285 5.73 8.31 1.82
C LEU A 285 5.77 8.73 0.35
N ALA A 286 6.94 8.69 -0.29
CA ALA A 286 7.10 9.04 -1.71
C ALA A 286 6.55 7.95 -2.64
N SER A 287 6.88 6.67 -2.39
CA SER A 287 6.45 5.52 -3.21
C SER A 287 4.93 5.26 -3.11
N GLU A 288 4.31 5.51 -1.94
CA GLU A 288 2.88 5.30 -1.68
C GLU A 288 2.02 6.54 -2.03
N SER A 289 2.63 7.71 -2.23
CA SER A 289 1.92 8.96 -2.53
C SER A 289 0.94 8.85 -3.72
N PRO A 290 1.29 8.21 -4.85
CA PRO A 290 0.35 8.02 -5.96
C PRO A 290 -0.92 7.27 -5.55
N GLU A 291 -0.78 6.15 -4.83
CA GLU A 291 -1.92 5.36 -4.35
C GLU A 291 -2.78 6.21 -3.40
N LEU A 292 -2.15 6.86 -2.43
CA LEU A 292 -2.85 7.68 -1.44
C LEU A 292 -3.60 8.86 -2.08
N MET A 293 -3.01 9.49 -3.10
CA MET A 293 -3.65 10.57 -3.86
C MET A 293 -4.93 10.07 -4.57
N VAL A 294 -4.86 8.93 -5.26
CA VAL A 294 -6.01 8.34 -5.96
C VAL A 294 -7.12 7.97 -4.96
N ALA A 295 -6.76 7.34 -3.83
CA ALA A 295 -7.71 7.02 -2.78
C ALA A 295 -8.37 8.28 -2.20
N CYS A 296 -7.62 9.37 -1.99
CA CYS A 296 -8.17 10.65 -1.55
C CYS A 296 -9.11 11.27 -2.59
N LEU A 297 -8.81 11.16 -3.89
CA LEU A 297 -9.69 11.63 -4.96
C LEU A 297 -11.02 10.85 -4.99
N LEU A 298 -10.98 9.53 -4.80
CA LEU A 298 -12.18 8.69 -4.69
C LEU A 298 -13.01 9.08 -3.45
N ALA A 299 -12.36 9.22 -2.29
CA ALA A 299 -12.98 9.70 -1.06
C ALA A 299 -13.65 11.07 -1.25
N TRP A 300 -12.97 12.01 -1.94
CA TRP A 300 -13.49 13.33 -2.24
C TRP A 300 -14.72 13.29 -3.15
N ARG A 301 -14.80 12.29 -4.04
CA ARG A 301 -15.94 12.01 -4.92
C ARG A 301 -17.05 11.20 -4.24
N LEU A 302 -17.05 11.12 -2.90
CA LEU A 302 -18.02 10.36 -2.09
C LEU A 302 -17.94 8.83 -2.27
N LYS A 303 -16.86 8.31 -2.87
CA LYS A 303 -16.55 6.88 -2.99
C LYS A 303 -15.59 6.42 -1.88
N GLY A 304 -15.88 6.80 -0.63
CA GLY A 304 -15.00 6.53 0.51
C GLY A 304 -14.82 5.03 0.82
N GLY A 305 -15.84 4.21 0.57
CA GLY A 305 -15.77 2.77 0.74
C GLY A 305 -14.77 2.12 -0.23
N ASP A 306 -14.85 2.50 -1.50
CA ASP A 306 -13.94 2.03 -2.56
C ASP A 306 -12.50 2.48 -2.26
N ALA A 307 -12.33 3.74 -1.85
CA ALA A 307 -11.03 4.29 -1.47
C ALA A 307 -10.37 3.52 -0.32
N LEU A 308 -11.12 3.27 0.76
CA LEU A 308 -10.60 2.51 1.91
C LEU A 308 -10.43 1.02 1.57
N GLY A 309 -11.26 0.48 0.68
CA GLY A 309 -11.13 -0.89 0.18
C GLY A 309 -9.84 -1.09 -0.62
N ALA A 310 -9.46 -0.12 -1.47
CA ALA A 310 -8.20 -0.14 -2.19
C ALA A 310 -6.99 -0.17 -1.23
N LEU A 311 -6.94 0.75 -0.26
CA LEU A 311 -5.85 0.78 0.73
C LEU A 311 -5.82 -0.47 1.62
N LEU A 312 -6.97 -1.09 1.89
CA LEU A 312 -7.04 -2.35 2.63
C LEU A 312 -6.46 -3.51 1.81
N SER A 313 -6.75 -3.58 0.51
CA SER A 313 -6.17 -4.58 -0.39
C SER A 313 -4.65 -4.40 -0.54
N SER A 314 -4.19 -3.15 -0.69
CA SER A 314 -2.77 -2.79 -0.68
C SER A 314 -2.07 -3.25 0.60
N LYS A 315 -2.70 -3.03 1.77
CA LYS A 315 -2.17 -3.53 3.05
C LYS A 315 -2.06 -5.05 3.11
N VAL A 316 -3.02 -5.81 2.57
CA VAL A 316 -2.90 -7.28 2.48
C VAL A 316 -1.66 -7.65 1.66
N ASN A 317 -1.48 -7.03 0.50
CA ASN A 317 -0.36 -7.28 -0.39
C ASN A 317 0.99 -6.96 0.28
N GLN A 318 1.14 -5.76 0.85
CA GLN A 318 2.35 -5.34 1.55
C GLN A 318 2.66 -6.17 2.79
N TRP A 319 1.64 -6.67 3.50
CA TRP A 319 1.85 -7.45 4.73
C TRP A 319 1.97 -8.96 4.50
N THR A 320 1.95 -9.40 3.23
CA THR A 320 2.11 -10.81 2.86
C THR A 320 3.15 -10.97 1.75
N LEU A 321 2.80 -10.59 0.52
CA LEU A 321 3.64 -10.79 -0.64
C LEU A 321 4.96 -10.01 -0.56
N LEU A 322 4.93 -8.76 -0.11
CA LEU A 322 6.15 -7.93 0.03
C LEU A 322 7.06 -8.52 1.11
N VAL A 323 6.56 -8.71 2.35
CA VAL A 323 7.32 -9.34 3.44
C VAL A 323 7.86 -10.71 3.07
N GLY A 324 7.04 -11.53 2.39
CA GLY A 324 7.44 -12.86 1.92
C GLY A 324 8.45 -12.82 0.76
N GLY A 325 8.54 -11.72 0.02
CA GLY A 325 9.50 -11.51 -1.05
C GLY A 325 10.91 -11.19 -0.56
N LEU A 326 11.06 -10.51 0.59
CA LEU A 326 12.36 -10.03 1.05
C LEU A 326 13.38 -11.16 1.28
N PRO A 327 13.06 -12.27 1.96
CA PRO A 327 14.04 -13.35 2.12
C PRO A 327 14.44 -14.01 0.79
N ILE A 328 13.56 -13.98 -0.22
CA ILE A 328 13.86 -14.52 -1.56
C ILE A 328 14.84 -13.61 -2.28
N VAL A 329 14.59 -12.30 -2.28
CA VAL A 329 15.50 -11.32 -2.88
C VAL A 329 16.86 -11.38 -2.19
N PHE A 330 16.88 -11.40 -0.86
CA PHE A 330 18.10 -11.58 -0.08
C PHE A 330 18.86 -12.86 -0.45
N ALA A 331 18.17 -14.00 -0.52
CA ALA A 331 18.76 -15.29 -0.90
C ALA A 331 19.38 -15.27 -2.30
N LEU A 332 18.71 -14.62 -3.26
CA LEU A 332 19.20 -14.48 -4.63
C LEU A 332 20.43 -13.58 -4.72
N THR A 333 20.50 -12.49 -3.95
CA THR A 333 21.61 -11.54 -4.04
C THR A 333 22.85 -11.96 -3.25
N HIS A 334 22.68 -12.62 -2.10
CA HIS A 334 23.83 -13.19 -1.37
C HIS A 334 24.29 -14.56 -1.89
N LEU A 335 23.56 -15.14 -2.88
CA LEU A 335 23.83 -16.45 -3.48
C LEU A 335 23.81 -17.62 -2.48
N GLY A 336 22.78 -17.70 -1.64
CA GLY A 336 22.62 -18.76 -0.64
C GLY A 336 21.18 -19.11 -0.31
N LEU A 337 20.99 -19.84 0.79
CA LEU A 337 19.67 -20.26 1.29
C LEU A 337 19.35 -19.66 2.67
N ASP A 338 20.21 -18.77 3.16
CA ASP A 338 20.00 -18.11 4.45
C ASP A 338 18.79 -17.18 4.39
N GLY A 339 18.10 -17.06 5.53
CA GLY A 339 17.03 -16.09 5.69
C GLY A 339 17.56 -14.67 5.87
N LEU A 340 16.75 -13.67 5.54
CA LEU A 340 17.06 -12.26 5.79
C LEU A 340 17.31 -12.05 7.29
N PRO A 341 18.52 -11.64 7.72
CA PRO A 341 18.81 -11.39 9.12
C PRO A 341 17.91 -10.29 9.70
N VAL A 342 17.53 -10.44 10.96
CA VAL A 342 16.75 -9.45 11.71
C VAL A 342 17.52 -9.09 12.98
N ASP A 343 17.98 -7.84 13.06
CA ASP A 343 18.66 -7.32 14.25
C ASP A 343 17.67 -7.08 15.42
N ALA A 344 18.16 -6.53 16.54
CA ALA A 344 17.31 -6.22 17.69
C ALA A 344 16.28 -5.12 17.43
N GLU A 345 16.65 -4.08 16.70
CA GLU A 345 15.81 -2.93 16.41
C GLU A 345 14.67 -3.30 15.45
N GLN A 346 14.99 -4.04 14.38
CA GLN A 346 14.01 -4.51 13.42
C GLN A 346 13.00 -5.49 14.05
N ARG A 347 13.40 -6.26 15.07
CA ARG A 347 12.44 -7.07 15.84
C ARG A 347 11.40 -6.21 16.55
N TYR A 348 11.80 -5.07 17.13
CA TYR A 348 10.86 -4.13 17.73
C TYR A 348 9.94 -3.47 16.68
N GLU A 349 10.48 -3.14 15.51
CA GLU A 349 9.71 -2.55 14.42
C GLU A 349 8.70 -3.53 13.80
N LEU A 350 9.07 -4.80 13.66
CA LEU A 350 8.14 -5.87 13.28
C LEU A 350 7.02 -6.05 14.32
N LEU A 351 7.35 -5.96 15.61
CA LEU A 351 6.38 -6.12 16.70
C LEU A 351 5.31 -5.02 16.66
N ILE A 352 5.71 -3.75 16.60
CA ILE A 352 4.76 -2.64 16.56
C ILE A 352 3.95 -2.62 15.27
N THR A 353 4.55 -3.01 14.14
CA THR A 353 3.82 -3.10 12.87
C THR A 353 2.77 -4.20 12.91
N GLY A 354 3.09 -5.37 13.48
CA GLY A 354 2.12 -6.45 13.74
C GLY A 354 1.02 -6.02 14.71
N ALA A 355 1.40 -5.33 15.80
CA ALA A 355 0.45 -4.82 16.80
C ALA A 355 -0.52 -3.79 16.21
N GLN A 356 -0.02 -2.82 15.45
CA GLN A 356 -0.83 -1.80 14.77
C GLN A 356 -1.76 -2.45 13.75
N SER A 357 -1.26 -3.42 12.98
CA SER A 357 -2.07 -4.19 12.02
C SER A 357 -3.23 -4.90 12.74
N LEU A 358 -2.98 -5.50 13.91
CA LEU A 358 -4.02 -6.17 14.70
C LEU A 358 -5.07 -5.18 15.23
N LEU A 359 -4.67 -3.99 15.69
CA LEU A 359 -5.62 -2.94 16.08
C LEU A 359 -6.46 -2.48 14.88
N ALA A 360 -5.82 -2.27 13.72
CA ALA A 360 -6.50 -1.86 12.50
C ALA A 360 -7.58 -2.87 12.07
N ILE A 361 -7.26 -4.17 12.12
CA ILE A 361 -8.23 -5.27 11.92
C ILE A 361 -9.36 -5.20 12.94
N ALA A 362 -9.05 -5.04 14.23
CA ALA A 362 -10.05 -5.00 15.29
C ALA A 362 -11.05 -3.83 15.12
N LEU A 363 -10.58 -2.70 14.59
CA LEU A 363 -11.41 -1.55 14.25
C LEU A 363 -12.27 -1.81 13.01
N LEU A 364 -11.73 -2.53 12.01
CA LEU A 364 -12.39 -2.83 10.74
C LEU A 364 -13.22 -4.11 10.71
N VAL A 365 -13.24 -4.94 11.75
CA VAL A 365 -13.99 -6.22 11.74
C VAL A 365 -15.49 -6.07 11.47
N THR A 366 -16.05 -4.87 11.70
CA THR A 366 -17.45 -4.54 11.37
C THR A 366 -17.62 -3.90 9.99
N LEU A 367 -16.57 -3.89 9.16
CA LEU A 367 -16.47 -3.26 7.84
C LEU A 367 -16.83 -1.77 7.82
N ARG A 368 -16.57 -1.11 8.94
CA ARG A 368 -16.94 0.29 9.19
C ARG A 368 -15.81 0.97 9.94
N LEU A 369 -15.18 1.96 9.31
CA LEU A 369 -14.17 2.78 9.97
C LEU A 369 -14.76 4.15 10.32
N THR A 370 -14.79 4.48 11.60
CA THR A 370 -15.31 5.76 12.08
C THR A 370 -14.20 6.81 12.11
N VAL A 371 -14.56 8.09 12.01
CA VAL A 371 -13.58 9.20 12.20
C VAL A 371 -12.85 9.08 13.53
N ARG A 372 -13.49 8.61 14.61
CA ARG A 372 -12.84 8.42 15.91
C ARG A 372 -11.77 7.32 15.87
N SER A 373 -12.09 6.22 15.18
CA SER A 373 -11.15 5.11 14.97
C SER A 373 -9.97 5.52 14.09
N ALA A 374 -10.23 6.31 13.04
CA ALA A 374 -9.21 6.90 12.20
C ALA A 374 -8.30 7.85 12.99
N LEU A 375 -8.87 8.74 13.80
CA LEU A 375 -8.09 9.63 14.67
C LEU A 375 -7.28 8.85 15.70
N LEU A 376 -7.82 7.77 16.26
CA LEU A 376 -7.06 6.89 17.17
C LEU A 376 -5.82 6.31 16.48
N LEU A 377 -5.97 5.74 15.28
CA LEU A 377 -4.85 5.20 14.51
C LEU A 377 -3.81 6.28 14.19
N LEU A 378 -4.27 7.46 13.74
CA LEU A 378 -3.41 8.60 13.45
C LEU A 378 -2.67 9.08 14.70
N THR A 379 -3.36 9.25 15.82
CA THR A 379 -2.73 9.72 17.06
C THR A 379 -1.68 8.74 17.57
N LEU A 380 -1.98 7.44 17.61
CA LEU A 380 -1.02 6.44 18.06
C LEU A 380 0.20 6.37 17.13
N PHE A 381 -0.01 6.49 15.81
CA PHE A 381 1.08 6.58 14.84
C PHE A 381 1.92 7.85 15.03
N MET A 382 1.29 9.02 15.21
CA MET A 382 2.00 10.29 15.38
C MET A 382 2.83 10.33 16.66
N VAL A 383 2.35 9.73 17.76
CA VAL A 383 3.13 9.61 18.99
C VAL A 383 4.42 8.83 18.73
N GLN A 384 4.32 7.72 18.00
CA GLN A 384 5.48 6.91 17.65
C GLN A 384 6.42 7.63 16.69
N LEU A 385 5.90 8.27 15.63
CA LEU A 385 6.71 9.02 14.67
C LEU A 385 7.47 10.18 15.33
N VAL A 386 6.81 10.91 16.25
CA VAL A 386 7.47 11.99 16.99
C VAL A 386 8.55 11.43 17.91
N ALA A 387 8.32 10.27 18.54
CA ALA A 387 9.32 9.61 19.37
C ALA A 387 10.52 9.10 18.56
N SER A 388 10.31 8.59 17.34
CA SER A 388 11.41 8.14 16.47
C SER A 388 12.23 9.31 15.92
N VAL A 389 11.59 10.45 15.61
CA VAL A 389 12.28 11.61 15.01
C VAL A 389 12.94 12.53 16.05
N LEU A 390 12.30 12.73 17.22
CA LEU A 390 12.76 13.69 18.23
C LEU A 390 13.27 13.04 19.53
N GLY A 391 13.00 11.75 19.73
CA GLY A 391 13.44 11.02 20.92
C GLY A 391 14.87 10.52 20.78
N SER A 392 15.53 10.29 21.92
CA SER A 392 16.76 9.47 21.96
C SER A 392 16.43 8.00 21.71
N ASP A 393 17.41 7.18 21.33
CA ASP A 393 17.26 5.73 21.08
C ASP A 393 16.49 5.01 22.20
N ARG A 394 16.79 5.33 23.47
CA ARG A 394 16.08 4.77 24.63
C ARG A 394 14.61 5.14 24.69
N VAL A 395 14.28 6.39 24.32
CA VAL A 395 12.88 6.88 24.28
C VAL A 395 12.14 6.19 23.14
N HIS A 396 12.79 6.04 21.97
CA HIS A 396 12.24 5.31 20.83
C HIS A 396 11.94 3.85 21.19
N GLU A 397 12.91 3.12 21.74
CA GLU A 397 12.76 1.71 22.15
C GLU A 397 11.63 1.52 23.17
N VAL A 398 11.60 2.34 24.23
CA VAL A 398 10.55 2.28 25.26
C VAL A 398 9.18 2.63 24.66
N THR A 399 9.13 3.61 23.75
CA THR A 399 7.89 4.01 23.08
C THR A 399 7.37 2.89 22.18
N ILE A 400 8.24 2.23 21.40
CA ILE A 400 7.86 1.10 20.56
C ILE A 400 7.26 -0.02 21.39
N LEU A 401 7.92 -0.42 22.49
CA LEU A 401 7.42 -1.49 23.36
C LEU A 401 6.09 -1.11 24.04
N ALA A 402 6.00 0.10 24.58
CA ALA A 402 4.79 0.59 25.24
C ALA A 402 3.61 0.68 24.25
N MET A 403 3.84 1.26 23.06
CA MET A 403 2.83 1.38 22.02
C MET A 403 2.42 0.01 21.46
N SER A 404 3.36 -0.92 21.28
CA SER A 404 3.05 -2.31 20.92
C SER A 404 2.09 -2.95 21.91
N GLY A 405 2.36 -2.78 23.21
CA GLY A 405 1.47 -3.22 24.28
C GLY A 405 0.08 -2.57 24.22
N VAL A 406 0.01 -1.26 24.00
CA VAL A 406 -1.25 -0.53 23.85
C VAL A 406 -2.06 -1.02 22.64
N TYR A 407 -1.42 -1.13 21.48
CA TYR A 407 -2.02 -1.64 20.25
C TYR A 407 -2.60 -3.05 20.46
N LEU A 408 -1.80 -3.97 21.02
CA LEU A 408 -2.22 -5.35 21.30
C LEU A 408 -3.37 -5.40 22.31
N ALA A 409 -3.27 -4.67 23.42
CA ALA A 409 -4.29 -4.66 24.46
C ALA A 409 -5.64 -4.13 23.92
N LEU A 410 -5.62 -3.02 23.19
CA LEU A 410 -6.81 -2.47 22.55
C LEU A 410 -7.38 -3.44 21.52
N ALA A 411 -6.54 -4.06 20.70
CA ALA A 411 -6.97 -5.01 19.70
C ALA A 411 -7.65 -6.24 20.33
N VAL A 412 -7.02 -6.85 21.35
CA VAL A 412 -7.58 -8.02 22.06
C VAL A 412 -8.91 -7.68 22.72
N VAL A 413 -9.02 -6.54 23.41
CA VAL A 413 -10.28 -6.09 24.02
C VAL A 413 -11.36 -5.89 22.96
N LEU A 414 -11.05 -5.19 21.86
CA LEU A 414 -12.01 -4.94 20.79
C LEU A 414 -12.46 -6.22 20.09
N LEU A 415 -11.53 -7.14 19.78
CA LEU A 415 -11.83 -8.44 19.18
C LEU A 415 -12.66 -9.32 20.13
N GLY A 416 -12.35 -9.32 21.43
CA GLY A 416 -13.11 -10.04 22.45
C GLY A 416 -14.54 -9.51 22.59
N LEU A 417 -14.71 -8.18 22.66
CA LEU A 417 -16.03 -7.54 22.70
C LEU A 417 -16.83 -7.77 21.41
N ARG A 418 -16.15 -7.90 20.26
CA ARG A 418 -16.74 -8.09 18.93
C ARG A 418 -16.64 -9.53 18.40
N ARG A 419 -16.48 -10.52 19.27
CA ARG A 419 -16.28 -11.94 18.88
C ARG A 419 -17.31 -12.49 17.89
N ARG A 420 -18.56 -12.01 17.95
CA ARG A 420 -19.62 -12.39 16.98
C ARG A 420 -19.32 -11.83 15.59
N ALA A 421 -18.96 -10.55 15.50
CA ALA A 421 -18.57 -9.91 14.24
C ALA A 421 -17.29 -10.55 13.67
N VAL A 422 -16.34 -10.95 14.52
CA VAL A 422 -15.16 -11.73 14.08
C VAL A 422 -15.59 -13.05 13.43
N GLY A 423 -16.52 -13.79 14.04
CA GLY A 423 -17.05 -15.02 13.48
C GLY A 423 -17.80 -14.82 12.17
N GLU A 424 -18.60 -13.75 12.04
CA GLU A 424 -19.30 -13.39 10.81
C GLU A 424 -18.35 -12.98 9.69
N MET A 425 -17.35 -12.15 10.02
CA MET A 425 -16.28 -11.77 9.09
C MET A 425 -15.52 -12.99 8.61
N ALA A 426 -15.08 -13.88 9.51
CA ALA A 426 -14.35 -15.10 9.15
C ALA A 426 -15.19 -16.05 8.30
N ARG A 427 -16.49 -16.22 8.64
CA ARG A 427 -17.41 -17.03 7.82
C ARG A 427 -17.54 -16.46 6.41
N THR A 428 -17.62 -15.14 6.28
CA THR A 428 -17.71 -14.47 4.97
C THR A 428 -16.40 -14.60 4.19
N ALA A 429 -15.26 -14.34 4.84
CA ALA A 429 -13.93 -14.43 4.25
C ALA A 429 -13.65 -15.82 3.66
N PHE A 430 -13.88 -16.87 4.44
CA PHE A 430 -13.36 -18.22 4.14
C PHE A 430 -14.42 -19.22 3.67
N VAL A 431 -15.72 -19.00 3.92
CA VAL A 431 -16.75 -20.04 3.72
C VAL A 431 -17.88 -19.62 2.77
N ARG A 432 -18.43 -18.41 2.92
CA ARG A 432 -19.64 -17.99 2.15
C ARG A 432 -19.36 -17.92 0.66
N ASP A 433 -20.35 -18.19 -0.17
CA ASP A 433 -20.23 -17.93 -1.61
C ASP A 433 -20.15 -16.41 -1.86
N LEU A 434 -19.04 -15.94 -2.44
CA LEU A 434 -18.80 -14.52 -2.68
C LEU A 434 -19.77 -13.92 -3.71
N SER A 435 -20.36 -14.72 -4.59
CA SER A 435 -21.39 -14.25 -5.52
C SER A 435 -22.64 -13.76 -4.80
N THR A 436 -23.02 -14.45 -3.72
CA THR A 436 -24.15 -14.06 -2.86
C THR A 436 -23.81 -12.83 -2.01
N VAL A 437 -22.59 -12.74 -1.52
CA VAL A 437 -22.14 -11.60 -0.69
C VAL A 437 -22.01 -10.31 -1.51
N ALA A 438 -21.54 -10.40 -2.75
CA ALA A 438 -21.38 -9.24 -3.64
C ALA A 438 -22.72 -8.55 -3.98
N THR A 439 -23.84 -9.26 -3.87
CA THR A 439 -25.18 -8.71 -4.12
C THR A 439 -25.86 -8.14 -2.86
N GLU A 440 -25.25 -8.29 -1.68
CA GLU A 440 -25.76 -7.73 -0.42
C GLU A 440 -25.46 -6.22 -0.34
N SER A 441 -26.50 -5.39 -0.31
CA SER A 441 -26.34 -3.95 -0.09
C SER A 441 -25.75 -3.66 1.30
N PRO A 442 -24.87 -2.64 1.47
CA PRO A 442 -24.20 -2.30 2.75
C PRO A 442 -25.10 -1.93 3.95
N GLY A 443 -26.43 -2.10 3.85
CA GLY A 443 -27.42 -1.71 4.86
C GLY A 443 -28.49 -2.76 5.20
N SER A 444 -28.47 -3.97 4.62
CA SER A 444 -29.53 -4.96 4.85
C SER A 444 -29.42 -5.73 6.17
N SER A 445 -28.33 -5.57 6.94
CA SER A 445 -28.09 -6.30 8.19
C SER A 445 -28.51 -5.56 9.48
N GLU A 446 -29.20 -4.43 9.39
CA GLU A 446 -29.91 -3.91 10.57
C GLU A 446 -31.10 -4.82 10.87
N SER A 447 -30.91 -5.77 11.79
CA SER A 447 -32.02 -6.56 12.33
C SER A 447 -33.08 -5.61 12.90
N PRO A 448 -34.37 -5.77 12.56
CA PRO A 448 -35.42 -5.02 13.22
C PRO A 448 -35.59 -5.58 14.63
N GLY A 449 -35.00 -4.94 15.64
CA GLY A 449 -35.34 -5.25 17.04
C GLY A 449 -34.26 -4.99 18.07
N ARG A 450 -34.33 -3.81 18.70
CA ARG A 450 -34.68 -3.67 20.13
C ARG A 450 -34.76 -2.18 20.46
N ARG A 451 -35.98 -1.73 20.78
CA ARG A 451 -36.22 -0.53 21.59
C ARG A 451 -35.75 -0.79 23.01
#